data_AF-A0A7V6KX71-F1
#
_entry.id   AF-A0A7V6KX71-F1
#
_cell.length_a   1.000
_cell.length_b   1.000
_cell.length_c   1.000
_cell.angle_alpha   90.00
_cell.angle_beta   90.00
_cell.angle_gamma   90.00
#
_symmetry.space_group_name_H-M   'P 1'
#
loop_
_entity.id
_entity.type
_entity.pdbx_description
1 polymer ?
#
loop_
_entity_poly.entity_id
_entity_poly.type
_entity_poly.pdbx_seq_one_letter_code
_entity_poly.pdbx_strand_id
1 'polypeptide(L)'
;MSNQKNSMENKVKKYIDNVFSQVEPSQQLFDLKEELSTNLKEKIADYKMRGMTDEQAFKEAVVSLGDLSGLVDDMRQIGWDKAKQGVYSTMTARISTAGIIGGVLLTLFGIFTSLMTYFMDLPGESVVGTGIFIVAGGAIITYSILTRETRRKYAMNRIRAAFYALSVGIILFAIFTAIMSKVTTGEMFIAIGSGMVFSLVGVGLFLFLILTGTDRRK
;
A
#
# COMPACT_ATOMS: atom_id res chain seq x y z
N MET A 1 -11.65 36.34 39.84
CA MET A 1 -12.30 35.97 38.55
C MET A 1 -11.56 34.86 37.77
N SER A 2 -10.36 34.39 38.16
CA SER A 2 -9.64 33.33 37.42
C SER A 2 -10.14 31.90 37.67
N ASN A 3 -10.74 31.61 38.84
CA ASN A 3 -11.17 30.24 39.19
C ASN A 3 -12.39 29.73 38.40
N GLN A 4 -13.32 30.60 37.99
CA GLN A 4 -14.52 30.19 37.25
C GLN A 4 -14.24 29.90 35.77
N LYS A 5 -13.32 30.64 35.13
CA LYS A 5 -12.95 30.43 33.73
C LYS A 5 -12.32 29.04 33.51
N ASN A 6 -11.42 28.64 34.41
CA ASN A 6 -10.81 27.31 34.41
C ASN A 6 -11.85 26.19 34.68
N SER A 7 -12.89 26.47 35.48
CA SER A 7 -13.96 25.49 35.75
C SER A 7 -14.79 25.20 34.49
N MET A 8 -15.14 26.22 33.72
CA MET A 8 -15.94 26.06 32.49
C MET A 8 -15.19 25.38 31.37
N GLU A 9 -13.90 25.70 31.17
CA GLU A 9 -13.07 25.03 30.18
C GLU A 9 -12.91 23.53 30.50
N ASN A 10 -12.75 23.19 31.77
CA ASN A 10 -12.72 21.79 32.21
C ASN A 10 -14.05 21.08 32.01
N LYS A 11 -15.20 21.74 32.26
CA LYS A 11 -16.53 21.18 31.99
C LYS A 11 -16.73 20.87 30.50
N VAL A 12 -16.35 21.79 29.61
CA VAL A 12 -16.40 21.61 28.15
C VAL A 12 -15.54 20.43 27.72
N LYS A 13 -14.28 20.41 28.14
CA LYS A 13 -13.36 19.33 27.79
C LYS A 13 -13.88 17.96 28.25
N LYS A 14 -14.35 17.89 29.51
CA LYS A 14 -14.91 16.65 30.09
C LYS A 14 -16.15 16.16 29.34
N TYR A 15 -17.02 17.06 28.89
CA TYR A 15 -18.18 16.71 28.09
C TYR A 15 -17.77 16.10 26.74
N ILE A 16 -16.90 16.78 26.00
CA ILE A 16 -16.42 16.31 24.70
C ILE A 16 -15.66 14.99 24.82
N ASP A 17 -14.79 14.85 25.83
CA ASP A 17 -14.07 13.59 26.07
C ASP A 17 -15.02 12.44 26.39
N ASN A 18 -16.13 12.70 27.09
CA ASN A 18 -17.14 11.68 27.40
C ASN A 18 -17.91 11.24 26.15
N VAL A 19 -18.30 12.18 25.28
CA VAL A 19 -18.99 11.88 24.01
C VAL A 19 -18.17 10.93 23.15
N PHE A 20 -16.86 11.15 23.06
CA PHE A 20 -15.96 10.33 22.25
C PHE A 20 -15.18 9.27 23.06
N SER A 21 -15.65 8.90 24.25
CA SER A 21 -14.93 7.98 25.16
C SER A 21 -14.73 6.57 24.58
N GLN A 22 -15.61 6.14 23.66
CA GLN A 22 -15.55 4.83 23.00
C GLN A 22 -14.86 4.86 21.62
N VAL A 23 -14.26 5.98 21.26
CA VAL A 23 -13.57 6.16 19.97
C VAL A 23 -12.06 6.07 20.19
N GLU A 24 -11.37 5.32 19.32
CA GLU A 24 -9.91 5.21 19.41
C GLU A 24 -9.21 6.56 19.19
N PRO A 25 -8.14 6.87 19.95
CA PRO A 25 -7.37 8.09 19.77
C PRO A 25 -6.80 8.21 18.35
N SER A 26 -7.01 9.35 17.70
CA SER A 26 -6.42 9.67 16.40
C SER A 26 -6.22 11.18 16.26
N GLN A 27 -5.37 11.60 15.32
CA GLN A 27 -5.18 13.03 15.05
C GLN A 27 -6.49 13.70 14.62
N GLN A 28 -7.28 13.04 13.77
CA GLN A 28 -8.57 13.61 13.33
C GLN A 28 -9.57 13.72 14.49
N LEU A 29 -9.57 12.74 15.41
CA LEU A 29 -10.37 12.84 16.62
C LEU A 29 -9.90 13.99 17.51
N PHE A 30 -8.60 14.21 17.63
CA PHE A 30 -8.05 15.34 18.38
C PHE A 30 -8.48 16.68 17.78
N ASP A 31 -8.31 16.86 16.47
CA ASP A 31 -8.66 18.09 15.76
C ASP A 31 -10.18 18.37 15.88
N LEU A 32 -11.01 17.34 15.72
CA LEU A 32 -12.46 17.44 15.88
C LEU A 32 -12.86 17.83 17.32
N LYS A 33 -12.22 17.23 18.33
CA LYS A 33 -12.46 17.58 19.73
C LYS A 33 -12.10 19.04 20.02
N GLU A 34 -11.02 19.55 19.43
CA GLU A 34 -10.64 20.96 19.55
C GLU A 34 -11.65 21.89 18.87
N GLU A 35 -12.10 21.55 17.66
CA GLU A 35 -13.10 22.33 16.92
C GLU A 35 -14.42 22.40 17.69
N LEU A 36 -14.94 21.26 18.14
CA LEU A 36 -16.17 21.19 18.95
C LEU A 36 -16.04 21.93 20.29
N SER A 37 -14.88 21.81 20.94
CA SER A 37 -14.62 22.53 22.19
C SER A 37 -14.59 24.03 21.99
N THR A 38 -14.03 24.50 20.86
CA THR A 38 -13.98 25.91 20.51
C THR A 38 -15.37 26.45 20.22
N ASN A 39 -16.14 25.75 19.37
CA ASN A 39 -17.51 26.13 19.03
C ASN A 39 -18.42 26.17 20.27
N LEU A 40 -18.30 25.17 21.16
CA LEU A 40 -19.09 25.12 22.39
C LEU A 40 -18.75 26.28 23.33
N LYS A 41 -17.47 26.65 23.45
CA LYS A 41 -17.05 27.81 24.26
C LYS A 41 -17.59 29.13 23.70
N GLU A 42 -17.59 29.30 22.38
CA GLU A 42 -18.16 30.48 21.71
C GLU A 42 -19.66 30.60 21.99
N LYS A 43 -20.42 29.51 21.84
CA LYS A 43 -21.86 29.47 22.15
C LYS A 43 -22.15 29.80 23.61
N ILE A 44 -21.36 29.27 24.56
CA ILE A 44 -21.48 29.59 25.98
C ILE A 44 -21.25 31.09 26.22
N ALA A 45 -20.23 31.67 25.60
CA ALA A 45 -19.94 33.10 25.71
C ALA A 45 -21.11 33.95 25.19
N ASP A 46 -21.69 33.58 24.05
CA ASP A 46 -22.88 34.25 23.48
C ASP A 46 -24.08 34.20 24.44
N TYR A 47 -24.36 33.05 25.04
CA TYR A 47 -25.46 32.90 25.99
C TYR A 47 -25.22 33.67 27.30
N LYS A 48 -23.97 33.73 27.76
CA LYS A 48 -23.60 34.56 28.92
C LYS A 48 -23.78 36.04 28.65
N MET A 49 -23.43 36.51 27.43
CA MET A 49 -23.67 37.91 27.04
C MET A 49 -25.17 38.27 27.03
N ARG A 50 -26.05 37.28 26.83
CA ARG A 50 -27.51 37.43 26.91
C ARG A 50 -28.05 37.36 28.34
N GLY A 51 -27.18 37.35 29.35
CA GLY A 51 -27.54 37.38 30.77
C GLY A 51 -27.77 36.00 31.41
N MET A 52 -27.44 34.89 30.72
CA MET A 52 -27.54 33.55 31.30
C MET A 52 -26.42 33.28 32.32
N THR A 53 -26.74 32.47 33.34
CA THR A 53 -25.73 31.93 34.26
C THR A 53 -24.82 30.92 33.56
N ASP A 54 -23.64 30.64 34.14
CA ASP A 54 -22.66 29.69 33.57
C ASP A 54 -23.27 28.31 33.33
N GLU A 55 -24.04 27.79 34.29
CA GLU A 55 -24.74 26.51 34.16
C GLU A 55 -25.81 26.51 33.07
N GLN A 56 -26.61 27.59 32.98
CA GLN A 56 -27.65 27.70 31.96
C GLN A 56 -27.07 27.83 30.56
N ALA A 57 -26.05 28.67 30.39
CA ALA A 57 -25.35 28.87 29.13
C ALA A 57 -24.70 27.56 28.64
N PHE A 58 -24.10 26.78 29.55
CA PHE A 58 -23.55 25.46 29.21
C PHE A 58 -24.62 24.49 28.73
N LYS A 59 -25.74 24.39 29.46
CA LYS A 59 -26.84 23.49 29.11
C LYS A 59 -27.41 23.85 27.74
N GLU A 60 -27.65 25.13 27.48
CA GLU A 60 -28.22 25.59 26.21
C GLU A 60 -27.25 25.39 25.04
N ALA A 61 -25.94 25.59 25.28
CA ALA A 61 -24.92 25.35 24.28
C ALA A 61 -24.78 23.86 23.93
N VAL A 62 -24.89 22.96 24.93
CA VAL A 62 -24.92 21.51 24.68
C VAL A 62 -26.16 21.10 23.90
N VAL A 63 -27.34 21.65 24.23
CA VAL A 63 -28.58 21.40 23.47
C VAL A 63 -28.43 21.88 22.02
N SER A 64 -27.77 23.03 21.80
CA SER A 64 -27.52 23.58 20.47
C SER A 64 -26.56 22.74 19.61
N LEU A 65 -25.68 21.92 20.22
CA LEU A 65 -24.82 21.00 19.47
C LEU A 65 -25.60 19.80 18.90
N GLY A 66 -26.77 19.48 19.48
CA GLY A 66 -27.61 18.39 19.03
C GLY A 66 -27.02 17.00 19.32
N ASP A 67 -27.46 16.02 18.54
CA ASP A 67 -27.01 14.63 18.68
C ASP A 67 -25.69 14.40 17.94
N LEU A 68 -24.66 14.02 18.71
CA LEU A 68 -23.31 13.71 18.19
C LEU A 68 -23.13 12.21 17.90
N SER A 69 -24.16 11.38 18.06
CA SER A 69 -24.10 9.93 17.84
C SER A 69 -23.56 9.57 16.45
N GLY A 70 -24.05 10.23 15.39
CA GLY A 70 -23.59 9.99 14.02
C GLY A 70 -22.11 10.33 13.83
N LEU A 71 -21.66 11.43 14.43
CA LEU A 71 -20.25 11.85 14.36
C LEU A 71 -19.34 10.90 15.17
N VAL A 72 -19.83 10.37 16.28
CA VAL A 72 -19.14 9.31 17.05
C VAL A 72 -19.01 8.05 16.21
N ASP A 73 -20.08 7.63 15.54
CA ASP A 73 -20.08 6.44 14.69
C ASP A 73 -19.13 6.59 13.48
N ASP A 74 -19.11 7.76 12.84
CA ASP A 74 -18.16 8.08 11.76
C ASP A 74 -16.71 7.98 12.26
N MET A 75 -16.42 8.53 13.43
CA MET A 75 -15.07 8.44 14.00
C MET A 75 -14.69 7.01 14.41
N ARG A 76 -15.66 6.19 14.87
CA ARG A 76 -15.42 4.76 15.14
C ARG A 76 -15.07 4.01 13.87
N GLN A 77 -15.78 4.25 12.76
CA GLN A 77 -15.48 3.64 11.47
C GLN A 77 -14.07 4.03 11.00
N ILE A 78 -13.70 5.32 11.10
CA ILE A 78 -12.36 5.80 10.73
C ILE A 78 -11.28 5.17 11.61
N GLY A 79 -11.52 5.05 12.92
CA GLY A 79 -10.60 4.40 13.86
C GLY A 79 -10.37 2.93 13.50
N TRP A 80 -11.45 2.19 13.25
CA TRP A 80 -11.37 0.78 12.84
C TRP A 80 -10.71 0.60 11.48
N ASP A 81 -10.99 1.46 10.51
CA ASP A 81 -10.32 1.44 9.21
C ASP A 81 -8.83 1.73 9.34
N LYS A 82 -8.42 2.67 10.18
CA LYS A 82 -7.01 2.96 10.46
C LYS A 82 -6.31 1.83 11.21
N ALA A 83 -6.94 1.25 12.23
CA ALA A 83 -6.39 0.10 12.96
C ALA A 83 -6.21 -1.11 12.04
N LYS A 84 -7.20 -1.39 11.19
CA LYS A 84 -7.13 -2.44 10.17
C LYS A 84 -6.08 -2.14 9.10
N GLN A 85 -5.94 -0.88 8.67
CA GLN A 85 -4.86 -0.45 7.77
C GLN A 85 -3.48 -0.58 8.40
N GLY A 86 -3.29 -0.24 9.69
CA GLY A 86 -2.01 -0.34 10.40
C GLY A 86 -1.50 -1.78 10.54
N VAL A 87 -2.41 -2.72 10.81
CA VAL A 87 -2.08 -4.14 10.95
C VAL A 87 -1.84 -4.83 9.60
N TYR A 88 -2.59 -4.47 8.55
CA TYR A 88 -2.35 -5.04 7.20
C TYR A 88 -1.20 -4.37 6.44
N SER A 89 -0.91 -3.09 6.70
CA SER A 89 0.09 -2.32 5.97
C SER A 89 1.52 -2.75 6.30
N THR A 90 1.82 -3.08 7.55
CA THR A 90 3.20 -3.34 8.03
C THR A 90 3.80 -4.65 7.52
N MET A 91 3.07 -5.76 7.62
CA MET A 91 3.56 -7.09 7.20
C MET A 91 3.68 -7.20 5.67
N THR A 92 2.65 -6.77 4.94
CA THR A 92 2.65 -6.87 3.47
C THR A 92 3.64 -5.87 2.84
N ALA A 93 3.92 -4.71 3.47
CA ALA A 93 4.82 -3.70 2.90
C ALA A 93 6.27 -4.18 2.98
N ARG A 94 6.57 -4.81 4.11
CA ARG A 94 7.84 -5.47 4.33
C ARG A 94 8.05 -6.61 3.33
N ILE A 95 7.03 -7.44 3.05
CA ILE A 95 7.13 -8.52 2.05
C ILE A 95 7.43 -7.96 0.64
N SER A 96 6.72 -6.92 0.20
CA SER A 96 6.96 -6.31 -1.12
C SER A 96 8.31 -5.58 -1.19
N THR A 97 8.75 -4.91 -0.12
CA THR A 97 10.07 -4.25 -0.08
C THR A 97 11.20 -5.28 -0.04
N ALA A 98 11.08 -6.31 0.78
CA ALA A 98 12.01 -7.44 0.83
C ALA A 98 12.05 -8.19 -0.50
N GLY A 99 10.92 -8.34 -1.18
CA GLY A 99 10.85 -8.93 -2.51
C GLY A 99 11.57 -8.10 -3.58
N ILE A 100 11.44 -6.77 -3.57
CA ILE A 100 12.21 -5.90 -4.47
C ILE A 100 13.71 -6.05 -4.19
N ILE A 101 14.14 -5.92 -2.93
CA ILE A 101 15.56 -6.03 -2.56
C ILE A 101 16.10 -7.42 -2.92
N GLY A 102 15.42 -8.48 -2.51
CA GLY A 102 15.81 -9.86 -2.78
C GLY A 102 15.85 -10.17 -4.28
N GLY A 103 14.87 -9.70 -5.05
CA GLY A 103 14.85 -9.83 -6.50
C GLY A 103 16.01 -9.10 -7.18
N VAL A 104 16.32 -7.87 -6.76
CA VAL A 104 17.48 -7.10 -7.27
C VAL A 104 18.78 -7.79 -6.93
N LEU A 105 18.96 -8.23 -5.68
CA LEU A 105 20.16 -8.96 -5.26
C LEU A 105 20.32 -10.28 -6.03
N LEU A 106 19.23 -11.00 -6.29
CA LEU A 106 19.26 -12.24 -7.07
C LEU A 106 19.62 -11.98 -8.54
N THR A 107 19.07 -10.92 -9.15
CA THR A 107 19.44 -10.51 -10.51
C THR A 107 20.92 -10.10 -10.57
N LEU A 108 21.40 -9.30 -9.61
CA LEU A 108 22.82 -8.92 -9.52
C LEU A 108 23.71 -10.15 -9.32
N PHE A 109 23.31 -11.09 -8.47
CA PHE A 109 24.02 -12.36 -8.29
C PHE A 109 24.12 -13.13 -9.61
N GLY A 110 23.05 -13.22 -10.39
CA GLY A 110 23.07 -13.80 -11.73
C GLY A 110 24.06 -13.10 -12.67
N ILE A 111 24.02 -11.76 -12.72
CA ILE A 111 24.93 -10.96 -13.56
C ILE A 111 26.40 -11.17 -13.14
N PHE A 112 26.70 -11.08 -11.85
CA PHE A 112 28.07 -11.23 -11.35
C PHE A 112 28.59 -12.65 -11.56
N THR A 113 27.75 -13.68 -11.38
CA THR A 113 28.14 -15.06 -11.65
C THR A 113 28.34 -15.33 -13.14
N SER A 114 27.52 -14.75 -14.03
CA SER A 114 27.77 -14.78 -15.49
C SER A 114 29.10 -14.12 -15.84
N LEU A 115 29.39 -12.94 -15.31
CA LEU A 115 30.66 -12.25 -15.57
C LEU A 115 31.86 -13.03 -15.03
N MET A 116 31.77 -13.53 -13.80
CA MET A 116 32.82 -14.32 -13.18
C MET A 116 33.14 -15.56 -14.03
N THR A 117 32.12 -16.33 -14.40
CA THR A 117 32.30 -17.55 -15.20
C THR A 117 32.83 -17.24 -16.60
N TYR A 118 32.44 -16.10 -17.19
CA TYR A 118 33.00 -15.61 -18.45
C TYR A 118 34.50 -15.29 -18.34
N PHE A 119 34.92 -14.55 -17.30
CA PHE A 119 36.33 -14.23 -17.08
C PHE A 119 37.19 -15.43 -16.64
N MET A 120 36.56 -16.52 -16.22
CA MET A 120 37.22 -17.80 -15.94
C MET A 120 37.42 -18.68 -17.18
N ASP A 121 37.08 -18.19 -18.38
CA ASP A 121 37.13 -18.94 -19.63
C ASP A 121 36.37 -20.28 -19.57
N LEU A 122 35.28 -20.32 -18.79
CA LEU A 122 34.42 -21.49 -18.73
C LEU A 122 33.60 -21.64 -20.02
N PRO A 123 33.14 -22.87 -20.33
CA PRO A 123 32.27 -23.10 -21.48
C PRO A 123 31.05 -22.17 -21.47
N GLY A 124 30.63 -21.71 -22.65
CA GLY A 124 29.58 -20.70 -22.77
C GLY A 124 28.25 -21.12 -22.12
N GLU A 125 27.95 -22.42 -22.09
CA GLU A 125 26.78 -22.98 -21.42
C GLU A 125 26.80 -22.75 -19.91
N SER A 126 27.99 -22.73 -19.29
CA SER A 126 28.16 -22.40 -17.87
C SER A 126 27.91 -20.91 -17.63
N VAL A 127 28.40 -20.06 -18.54
CA VAL A 127 28.19 -18.61 -18.50
C VAL A 127 26.70 -18.29 -18.59
N VAL A 128 26.03 -18.80 -19.63
CA VAL A 128 24.61 -18.54 -19.86
C VAL A 128 23.75 -19.19 -18.78
N GLY A 129 24.10 -20.38 -18.29
CA GLY A 129 23.32 -21.12 -17.29
C GLY A 129 23.06 -20.32 -16.01
N THR A 130 24.01 -19.49 -15.58
CA THR A 130 23.84 -18.58 -14.43
C THR A 130 22.76 -17.50 -14.64
N GLY A 131 22.38 -17.23 -15.89
CA GLY A 131 21.30 -16.32 -16.26
C GLY A 131 19.92 -16.71 -15.72
N ILE A 132 19.73 -17.95 -15.24
CA ILE A 132 18.47 -18.37 -14.60
C ILE A 132 18.13 -17.53 -13.36
N PHE A 133 19.13 -17.02 -12.65
CA PHE A 133 18.91 -16.12 -11.50
C PHE A 133 18.34 -14.77 -11.93
N ILE A 134 18.65 -14.29 -13.14
CA ILE A 134 18.08 -13.07 -13.72
C ILE A 134 16.60 -13.29 -14.02
N VAL A 135 16.22 -14.46 -14.54
CA VAL A 135 14.82 -14.84 -14.80
C VAL A 135 14.02 -14.86 -13.49
N ALA A 136 14.53 -15.56 -12.48
CA ALA A 136 13.88 -15.64 -11.17
C ALA A 136 13.79 -14.26 -10.49
N GLY A 137 14.88 -13.49 -10.51
CA GLY A 137 14.92 -12.14 -9.95
C GLY A 137 13.94 -11.19 -10.64
N GLY A 138 13.87 -11.21 -11.97
CA GLY A 138 12.92 -10.40 -12.76
C GLY A 138 11.45 -10.71 -12.44
N ALA A 139 11.10 -11.98 -12.27
CA ALA A 139 9.75 -12.38 -11.86
C ALA A 139 9.41 -11.87 -10.45
N ILE A 140 10.32 -12.03 -9.48
CA ILE A 140 10.15 -11.56 -8.10
C ILE A 140 10.00 -10.04 -8.06
N ILE A 141 10.85 -9.30 -8.79
CA ILE A 141 10.80 -7.84 -8.88
C ILE A 141 9.44 -7.40 -9.43
N THR A 142 8.99 -8.03 -10.53
CA THR A 142 7.69 -7.71 -11.17
C THR A 142 6.54 -7.87 -10.17
N TYR A 143 6.45 -9.03 -9.50
CA TYR A 143 5.43 -9.26 -8.48
C TYR A 143 5.46 -8.19 -7.37
N SER A 144 6.67 -7.89 -6.90
CA SER A 144 6.89 -7.04 -5.74
C SER A 144 6.58 -5.57 -6.05
N ILE A 145 6.92 -5.08 -7.24
CA ILE A 145 6.60 -3.72 -7.71
C ILE A 145 5.08 -3.58 -7.90
N LEU A 146 4.45 -4.50 -8.64
CA LEU A 146 3.02 -4.40 -8.93
C LEU A 146 2.17 -4.52 -7.64
N THR A 147 2.62 -5.30 -6.67
CA THR A 147 1.98 -5.39 -5.34
C THR A 147 2.22 -4.15 -4.46
N ARG A 148 3.30 -3.39 -4.70
CA ARG A 148 3.59 -2.13 -4.01
C ARG A 148 2.71 -0.99 -4.53
N GLU A 149 2.63 -0.85 -5.85
CA GLU A 149 1.91 0.22 -6.55
C GLU A 149 0.39 0.16 -6.28
N THR A 150 -0.10 -1.04 -6.02
CA THR A 150 -1.45 -1.39 -5.56
C THR A 150 -1.90 -0.68 -4.27
N ARG A 151 -1.06 0.08 -3.56
CA ARG A 151 -1.47 0.74 -2.29
C ARG A 151 -2.01 2.16 -2.40
N ARG A 152 -1.95 2.81 -3.56
CA ARG A 152 -2.52 4.15 -3.72
C ARG A 152 -3.88 4.10 -4.41
N LYS A 153 -4.95 4.38 -3.65
CA LYS A 153 -6.37 4.68 -4.00
C LYS A 153 -7.12 3.79 -5.03
N TYR A 154 -6.44 2.98 -5.86
CA TYR A 154 -6.99 2.02 -6.84
C TYR A 154 -6.07 0.79 -7.00
N ALA A 155 -6.11 -0.08 -6.01
CA ALA A 155 -5.29 -1.27 -5.87
C ALA A 155 -5.47 -2.31 -7.00
N MET A 156 -4.39 -2.79 -7.63
CA MET A 156 -4.44 -3.97 -8.51
C MET A 156 -4.56 -5.27 -7.70
N ASN A 157 -5.39 -6.23 -8.12
CA ASN A 157 -5.53 -7.48 -7.39
C ASN A 157 -4.19 -8.27 -7.36
N ARG A 158 -3.81 -8.81 -6.19
CA ARG A 158 -2.58 -9.63 -5.99
C ARG A 158 -2.52 -10.84 -6.93
N ILE A 159 -3.66 -11.44 -7.24
CA ILE A 159 -3.76 -12.56 -8.19
C ILE A 159 -3.32 -12.09 -9.58
N ARG A 160 -3.76 -10.89 -9.99
CA ARG A 160 -3.36 -10.29 -11.28
C ARG A 160 -1.88 -9.93 -11.28
N ALA A 161 -1.34 -9.44 -10.16
CA ALA A 161 0.10 -9.17 -10.02
C ALA A 161 0.94 -10.45 -10.15
N ALA A 162 0.47 -11.56 -9.59
CA ALA A 162 1.10 -12.87 -9.75
C ALA A 162 1.10 -13.34 -11.21
N PHE A 163 -0.01 -13.16 -11.95
CA PHE A 163 -0.06 -13.49 -13.37
C PHE A 163 0.85 -12.59 -14.22
N TYR A 164 0.99 -11.31 -13.90
CA TYR A 164 1.97 -10.44 -14.56
C TYR A 164 3.41 -10.90 -14.28
N ALA A 165 3.72 -11.24 -13.03
CA ALA A 165 5.04 -11.77 -12.67
C ALA A 165 5.34 -13.09 -13.38
N LEU A 166 4.36 -13.98 -13.47
CA LEU A 166 4.46 -15.24 -14.20
C LEU A 166 4.69 -14.99 -15.70
N SER A 167 3.92 -14.08 -16.30
CA SER A 167 4.07 -13.71 -17.71
C SER A 167 5.46 -13.15 -18.01
N VAL A 168 5.93 -12.17 -17.23
CA VAL A 168 7.29 -11.62 -17.37
C VAL A 168 8.35 -12.68 -17.14
N GLY A 169 8.17 -13.54 -16.13
CA GLY A 169 9.07 -14.66 -15.86
C GLY A 169 9.16 -15.63 -17.04
N ILE A 170 8.04 -15.99 -17.66
CA ILE A 170 8.00 -16.86 -18.84
C ILE A 170 8.67 -16.18 -20.04
N ILE A 171 8.48 -14.88 -20.24
CA ILE A 171 9.13 -14.12 -21.33
C ILE A 171 10.66 -14.08 -21.12
N LEU A 172 11.12 -13.80 -19.90
CA LEU A 172 12.55 -13.83 -19.57
C LEU A 172 13.11 -15.24 -19.72
N PHE A 173 12.35 -16.26 -19.32
CA PHE A 173 12.71 -17.66 -19.50
C PHE A 173 12.83 -18.03 -20.99
N ALA A 174 11.94 -17.52 -21.85
CA ALA A 174 12.00 -17.73 -23.30
C ALA A 174 13.31 -17.19 -23.91
N ILE A 175 13.74 -16.01 -23.46
CA ILE A 175 15.01 -15.42 -23.90
C ILE A 175 16.17 -16.26 -23.38
N PHE A 176 16.12 -16.68 -22.11
CA PHE A 176 17.13 -17.53 -21.51
C PHE A 176 17.28 -18.87 -22.24
N THR A 177 16.18 -19.58 -22.52
CA THR A 177 16.21 -20.86 -23.23
C THR A 177 16.73 -20.70 -24.65
N ALA A 178 16.35 -19.64 -25.36
CA ALA A 178 16.86 -19.37 -26.70
C ALA A 178 18.39 -19.16 -26.71
N ILE A 179 18.90 -18.34 -25.77
CA ILE A 179 20.34 -18.08 -25.66
C ILE A 179 21.08 -19.37 -25.27
N MET A 180 20.56 -20.11 -24.28
CA MET A 180 21.17 -21.36 -23.82
C MET A 180 21.23 -22.39 -24.95
N SER A 181 20.13 -22.60 -25.66
CA SER A 181 20.08 -23.52 -26.79
C SER A 181 21.05 -23.12 -27.90
N LYS A 182 21.18 -21.83 -28.23
CA LYS A 182 22.15 -21.34 -29.21
C LYS A 182 23.58 -21.71 -28.80
N VAL A 183 23.92 -21.49 -27.54
CA VAL A 183 25.29 -21.72 -27.05
C VAL A 183 25.61 -23.21 -26.95
N THR A 184 24.65 -24.04 -26.53
CA THR A 184 24.86 -25.49 -26.41
C THR A 184 24.88 -26.21 -27.75
N THR A 185 24.02 -25.81 -28.70
CA THR A 185 23.85 -26.54 -29.97
C THR A 185 24.58 -25.89 -31.15
N GLY A 186 24.93 -24.61 -31.06
CA GLY A 186 25.47 -23.82 -32.17
C GLY A 186 24.42 -23.41 -33.21
N GLU A 187 23.22 -24.00 -33.16
CA GLU A 187 22.22 -23.88 -34.21
C GLU A 187 21.17 -22.81 -33.91
N MET A 188 21.00 -21.88 -34.86
CA MET A 188 20.06 -20.77 -34.69
C MET A 188 18.60 -21.21 -34.72
N PHE A 189 18.25 -22.23 -35.51
CA PHE A 189 16.87 -22.72 -35.59
C PHE A 189 16.42 -23.39 -34.29
N ILE A 190 17.32 -24.09 -33.58
CA ILE A 190 17.03 -24.70 -32.28
C ILE A 190 16.79 -23.61 -31.23
N ALA A 191 17.59 -22.55 -31.26
CA ALA A 191 17.41 -21.39 -30.38
C ALA A 191 16.06 -20.68 -30.59
N ILE A 192 15.67 -20.47 -31.85
CA ILE A 192 14.36 -19.88 -32.18
C ILE A 192 13.24 -20.81 -31.71
N GLY A 193 13.34 -22.11 -32.00
CA GLY A 193 12.33 -23.09 -31.62
C GLY A 193 12.13 -23.19 -30.10
N SER A 194 13.22 -23.22 -29.32
CA SER A 194 13.17 -23.33 -27.86
C SER A 194 12.62 -22.07 -27.19
N GLY A 195 12.90 -20.87 -27.73
CA GLY A 195 12.34 -19.62 -27.24
C GLY A 195 10.88 -19.41 -27.64
N MET A 196 10.50 -19.84 -28.85
CA MET A 196 9.18 -19.60 -29.43
C MET A 196 8.04 -20.10 -28.52
N VAL A 197 8.14 -21.34 -28.05
CA VAL A 197 7.08 -21.97 -27.22
C VAL A 197 6.79 -21.15 -25.96
N PHE A 198 7.82 -20.76 -25.22
CA PHE A 198 7.65 -19.96 -24.01
C PHE A 198 7.23 -18.53 -24.31
N SER A 199 7.76 -17.92 -25.37
CA SER A 199 7.38 -16.55 -25.75
C SER A 199 5.90 -16.43 -26.11
N LEU A 200 5.34 -17.41 -26.82
CA LEU A 200 3.92 -17.41 -27.20
C LEU A 200 3.02 -17.47 -25.97
N VAL A 201 3.35 -18.35 -25.01
CA VAL A 201 2.62 -18.46 -23.74
C VAL A 201 2.77 -17.18 -22.91
N GLY A 202 3.99 -16.68 -22.76
CA GLY A 202 4.29 -15.50 -21.95
C GLY A 202 3.64 -14.24 -22.48
N VAL A 203 3.77 -13.98 -23.79
CA VAL A 203 3.16 -12.83 -24.49
C VAL A 203 1.64 -12.98 -24.55
N GLY A 204 1.12 -14.17 -24.82
CA GLY A 204 -0.32 -14.42 -24.81
C GLY A 204 -0.96 -14.09 -23.45
N LEU A 205 -0.33 -14.55 -22.36
CA LEU A 205 -0.76 -14.20 -21.00
C LEU A 205 -0.62 -12.69 -20.72
N PHE A 206 0.47 -12.07 -21.16
CA PHE A 206 0.70 -10.63 -20.99
C PHE A 206 -0.40 -9.80 -21.65
N LEU A 207 -0.67 -10.09 -22.92
CA LEU A 207 -1.70 -9.42 -23.73
C LEU A 207 -3.08 -9.64 -23.13
N PHE A 208 -3.40 -10.87 -22.70
CA PHE A 208 -4.65 -11.15 -22.01
C PHE A 208 -4.83 -10.28 -20.76
N LEU A 209 -3.80 -10.14 -19.93
CA LEU A 209 -3.87 -9.34 -18.70
C LEU A 209 -4.00 -7.84 -18.96
N ILE A 210 -3.33 -7.33 -20.00
CA ILE A 210 -3.43 -5.92 -20.41
C ILE A 210 -4.82 -5.63 -20.97
N LEU A 211 -5.30 -6.46 -21.90
CA LEU A 211 -6.56 -6.23 -22.62
C LEU A 211 -7.79 -6.47 -21.75
N THR A 212 -7.72 -7.37 -20.77
CA THR A 212 -8.78 -7.56 -19.77
C THR A 212 -8.69 -6.56 -18.62
N GLY A 213 -7.70 -5.66 -18.63
CA GLY A 213 -7.62 -4.54 -17.72
C GLY A 213 -8.80 -3.61 -17.94
N THR A 214 -9.66 -3.44 -16.93
CA THR A 214 -10.74 -2.46 -16.97
C THR A 214 -10.13 -1.08 -17.18
N ASP A 215 -10.57 -0.37 -18.22
CA ASP A 215 -10.16 0.99 -18.53
C ASP A 215 -10.45 1.89 -17.31
N ARG A 216 -9.39 2.40 -16.69
CA ARG A 216 -9.48 3.21 -15.45
C ARG A 216 -9.71 4.69 -15.74
N ARG A 217 -10.12 5.03 -16.97
CA ARG A 217 -10.51 6.39 -17.42
C ARG A 217 -12.00 6.50 -17.75
N LYS A 218 -12.87 5.99 -16.87
CA LYS A 218 -14.26 6.44 -16.76
C LYS A 218 -14.63 6.65 -15.31
#